data_AF-A0A7C5QTS6-F1
#
_entry.id   AF-A0A7C5QTS6-F1
#
_cell.length_a   1.000
_cell.length_b   1.000
_cell.length_c   1.000
_cell.angle_alpha   90.00
_cell.angle_beta   90.00
_cell.angle_gamma   90.00
#
_symmetry.space_group_name_H-M   'P 1'
#
loop_
_entity.id
_entity.type
_entity.pdbx_description
1 polymer ?
#
loop_
_entity_poly.entity_id
_entity_poly.type
_entity_poly.pdbx_seq_one_letter_code
_entity_poly.pdbx_strand_id
1 'polypeptide(L)'
;MVYSSETKDLTLAFIEGMLLGDYQFLKYVKEADEKENSMEEISVWSKDVSEEDIEILSIITEAVYNARDFVNEPLSSLNAVKFAEEIKKLGAACHAKVEVFNKKKIESLRMGGLLAVNKGSIDPPTFTIIEWKPKKPVNKKPYIFVGKGVMYDTGGLSLKPSNFMDTMKCDMSGGAAVAGALYAIAKAGLPVHVIGMIPATDNRPDGNAYVPGDIITMLDGSTVEVLNTDAEGRMILADALAYAKNYDP
;
A
#
# COMPACT_ATOMS: atom_id res chain seq x y z
N MET A 1 -18.32 -22.23 15.10
CA MET A 1 -18.33 -22.08 16.58
C MET A 1 -16.96 -22.44 17.13
N VAL A 2 -16.29 -21.52 17.81
CA VAL A 2 -14.98 -21.75 18.46
C VAL A 2 -15.20 -21.82 19.97
N TYR A 3 -14.87 -22.95 20.59
CA TYR A 3 -14.87 -23.13 22.05
C TYR A 3 -13.43 -23.27 22.50
N SER A 4 -12.93 -22.33 23.29
CA SER A 4 -11.52 -22.31 23.69
C SER A 4 -11.35 -22.49 25.20
N SER A 5 -10.54 -23.47 25.59
CA SER A 5 -9.89 -23.54 26.91
C SER A 5 -8.44 -23.06 26.87
N GLU A 6 -8.00 -22.56 25.72
CA GLU A 6 -6.65 -22.09 25.45
C GLU A 6 -6.52 -20.60 25.76
N THR A 7 -5.27 -20.10 25.76
CA THR A 7 -5.00 -18.67 25.99
C THR A 7 -5.69 -17.77 24.96
N LYS A 8 -5.94 -16.51 25.36
CA LYS A 8 -6.47 -15.45 24.48
C LYS A 8 -5.71 -15.37 23.15
N ASP A 9 -4.38 -15.31 23.18
CA ASP A 9 -3.56 -15.13 21.98
C ASP A 9 -3.70 -16.29 21.00
N LEU A 10 -3.70 -17.54 21.49
CA LEU A 10 -3.92 -18.72 20.63
C LEU A 10 -5.33 -18.73 20.03
N THR A 11 -6.33 -18.32 20.81
CA THR A 11 -7.72 -18.24 20.35
C THR A 11 -7.85 -17.20 19.23
N LEU A 12 -7.28 -16.01 19.40
CA LEU A 12 -7.30 -14.95 18.39
C LEU A 12 -6.52 -15.35 17.13
N ALA A 13 -5.34 -15.95 17.27
CA ALA A 13 -4.56 -16.42 16.12
C ALA A 13 -5.29 -17.53 15.32
N PHE A 14 -6.02 -18.42 16.00
CA PHE A 14 -6.85 -19.42 15.33
C PHE A 14 -7.99 -18.77 14.53
N ILE A 15 -8.70 -17.80 15.13
CA ILE A 15 -9.77 -17.06 14.45
C ILE A 15 -9.19 -16.26 13.27
N GLU A 16 -8.05 -15.58 13.45
CA GLU A 16 -7.35 -14.87 12.38
C GLU A 16 -7.03 -15.81 11.22
N GLY A 17 -6.50 -17.00 11.51
CA GLY A 17 -6.23 -18.02 10.49
C GLY A 17 -7.48 -18.45 9.72
N MET A 18 -8.62 -18.62 10.42
CA MET A 18 -9.90 -18.93 9.77
C MET A 18 -10.33 -17.79 8.83
N LEU A 19 -10.31 -16.56 9.31
CA LEU A 19 -10.67 -15.39 8.51
C LEU A 19 -9.72 -15.24 7.31
N LEU A 20 -8.41 -15.23 7.52
CA LEU A 20 -7.44 -15.06 6.44
C LEU A 20 -7.47 -16.19 5.41
N GLY A 21 -7.87 -17.40 5.81
CA GLY A 21 -8.10 -18.54 4.94
C GLY A 21 -9.40 -18.47 4.14
N ASP A 22 -10.38 -17.69 4.63
CA ASP A 22 -11.67 -17.47 3.96
C ASP A 22 -11.61 -16.41 2.85
N TYR A 23 -10.55 -15.62 2.79
CA TYR A 23 -10.38 -14.59 1.76
C TYR A 23 -10.47 -15.17 0.33
N GLN A 24 -11.31 -14.56 -0.51
CA GLN A 24 -11.38 -14.85 -1.93
C GLN A 24 -11.36 -13.57 -2.77
N PHE A 25 -10.63 -13.59 -3.88
CA PHE A 25 -10.64 -12.52 -4.87
C PHE A 25 -11.42 -12.94 -6.13
N LEU A 26 -12.74 -12.75 -6.11
CA LEU A 26 -13.65 -13.25 -7.16
C LEU A 26 -14.07 -12.19 -8.20
N LYS A 27 -13.60 -10.94 -8.08
CA LYS A 27 -14.02 -9.78 -8.90
C LYS A 27 -14.04 -10.01 -10.41
N TYR A 28 -13.14 -10.85 -10.93
CA TYR A 28 -13.01 -11.17 -12.36
C TYR A 28 -13.44 -12.59 -12.73
N VAL A 29 -14.00 -13.33 -11.79
CA VAL A 29 -14.41 -14.72 -11.97
C VAL A 29 -15.86 -14.73 -12.45
N LYS A 30 -16.11 -15.42 -13.57
CA LYS A 30 -17.50 -15.73 -13.98
C LYS A 30 -18.10 -16.70 -12.97
N GLU A 31 -19.39 -16.54 -12.67
CA GLU A 31 -20.11 -17.34 -11.68
C GLU A 31 -19.44 -17.22 -10.29
N ALA A 32 -19.07 -15.99 -9.90
CA ALA A 32 -18.46 -15.71 -8.61
C ALA A 32 -19.34 -16.22 -7.45
N ASP A 33 -20.65 -15.95 -7.50
CA ASP A 33 -21.64 -16.37 -6.50
C ASP A 33 -21.66 -17.89 -6.26
N GLU A 34 -21.31 -18.71 -7.25
CA GLU A 34 -21.25 -20.18 -7.11
C GLU A 34 -19.96 -20.68 -6.43
N LYS A 35 -18.96 -19.80 -6.29
CA LYS A 35 -17.63 -20.10 -5.74
C LYS A 35 -17.38 -19.44 -4.40
N GLU A 36 -18.29 -18.58 -3.94
CA GLU A 36 -18.20 -17.98 -2.63
C GLU A 36 -18.12 -19.06 -1.54
N ASN A 37 -17.21 -18.85 -0.59
CA ASN A 37 -17.13 -19.70 0.59
C ASN A 37 -18.45 -19.58 1.38
N SER A 38 -18.88 -20.68 2.00
CA SER A 38 -20.16 -20.75 2.69
C SER A 38 -20.13 -20.29 4.15
N MET A 39 -18.99 -19.79 4.65
CA MET A 39 -18.83 -19.38 6.04
C MET A 39 -19.34 -17.96 6.24
N GLU A 40 -20.51 -17.83 6.88
CA GLU A 40 -21.14 -16.53 7.13
C GLU A 40 -20.87 -15.97 8.54
N GLU A 41 -20.69 -16.85 9.54
CA GLU A 41 -20.56 -16.45 10.94
C GLU A 41 -19.58 -17.34 11.72
N ILE A 42 -18.75 -16.71 12.57
CA ILE A 42 -17.92 -17.40 13.57
C ILE A 42 -18.35 -16.93 14.97
N SER A 43 -19.14 -17.75 15.66
CA SER A 43 -19.44 -17.49 17.07
C SER A 43 -18.32 -18.00 17.99
N VAL A 44 -17.83 -17.12 18.88
CA VAL A 44 -16.70 -17.40 19.78
C VAL A 44 -17.19 -17.54 21.22
N TRP A 45 -16.89 -18.67 21.86
CA TRP A 45 -17.15 -18.94 23.26
C TRP A 45 -15.82 -19.02 24.02
N SER A 46 -15.47 -17.93 24.72
CA SER A 46 -14.25 -17.83 25.51
C SER A 46 -14.49 -16.96 26.74
N LYS A 47 -13.75 -17.23 27.83
CA LYS A 47 -13.74 -16.39 29.03
C LYS A 47 -12.69 -15.27 28.95
N ASP A 48 -11.68 -15.46 28.10
CA ASP A 48 -10.49 -14.61 28.06
C ASP A 48 -10.45 -13.68 26.84
N VAL A 49 -11.32 -13.90 25.85
CA VAL A 49 -11.45 -13.05 24.66
C VAL A 49 -12.66 -12.13 24.83
N SER A 50 -12.43 -10.82 24.74
CA SER A 50 -13.48 -9.82 24.82
C SER A 50 -14.08 -9.49 23.44
N GLU A 51 -15.20 -8.76 23.42
CA GLU A 51 -15.74 -8.21 22.17
C GLU A 51 -14.78 -7.21 21.50
N GLU A 52 -14.07 -6.41 22.29
CA GLU A 52 -13.05 -5.47 21.79
C GLU A 52 -11.90 -6.20 21.09
N ASP A 53 -11.49 -7.36 21.60
CA ASP A 53 -10.45 -8.18 20.96
C ASP A 53 -10.88 -8.68 19.58
N ILE A 54 -12.16 -9.09 19.46
CA ILE A 54 -12.74 -9.50 18.18
C ILE A 54 -12.89 -8.31 17.24
N GLU A 55 -13.31 -7.15 17.73
CA GLU A 55 -13.42 -5.92 16.93
C GLU A 55 -12.07 -5.53 16.34
N ILE A 56 -11.01 -5.52 17.15
CA ILE A 56 -9.64 -5.23 16.69
C ILE A 56 -9.18 -6.28 15.67
N LEU A 57 -9.42 -7.57 15.92
CA LEU A 57 -9.06 -8.62 14.97
C LEU A 57 -9.80 -8.49 13.64
N SER A 58 -11.09 -8.15 13.67
CA SER A 58 -11.88 -7.88 12.45
C SER A 58 -11.32 -6.69 11.67
N ILE A 59 -10.94 -5.60 12.35
CA ILE A 59 -10.32 -4.42 11.71
C ILE A 59 -8.99 -4.80 11.04
N ILE A 60 -8.15 -5.57 11.73
CA ILE A 60 -6.86 -6.04 11.18
C ILE A 60 -7.09 -6.92 9.94
N THR A 61 -8.03 -7.86 10.02
CA THR A 61 -8.34 -8.77 8.92
C THR A 61 -8.88 -8.00 7.71
N GLU A 62 -9.80 -7.05 7.91
CA GLU A 62 -10.33 -6.17 6.86
C GLU A 62 -9.20 -5.35 6.21
N ALA A 63 -8.27 -4.83 7.00
CA ALA A 63 -7.09 -4.13 6.48
C ALA A 63 -6.21 -5.04 5.59
N VAL A 64 -6.02 -6.30 5.99
CA VAL A 64 -5.28 -7.30 5.21
C VAL A 64 -6.02 -7.62 3.91
N TYR A 65 -7.34 -7.76 3.95
CA TYR A 65 -8.15 -7.98 2.74
C TYR A 65 -8.04 -6.82 1.76
N ASN A 66 -8.18 -5.58 2.24
CA ASN A 66 -8.00 -4.39 1.40
C ASN A 66 -6.62 -4.37 0.73
N ALA A 67 -5.55 -4.72 1.47
CA ALA A 67 -4.21 -4.82 0.90
C ALA A 67 -4.10 -5.96 -0.14
N ARG A 68 -4.67 -7.13 0.14
CA ARG A 68 -4.70 -8.26 -0.80
C ARG A 68 -5.48 -7.92 -2.06
N ASP A 69 -6.61 -7.22 -1.95
CA ASP A 69 -7.39 -6.77 -3.10
C ASP A 69 -6.53 -5.89 -3.99
N PHE A 70 -5.86 -4.87 -3.45
CA PHE A 70 -4.96 -4.02 -4.25
C PHE A 70 -3.85 -4.80 -4.94
N VAL A 71 -3.23 -5.78 -4.25
CA VAL A 71 -2.17 -6.62 -4.83
C VAL A 71 -2.72 -7.56 -5.92
N ASN A 72 -3.96 -8.02 -5.78
CA ASN A 72 -4.60 -8.94 -6.72
C ASN A 72 -5.15 -8.24 -7.97
N GLU A 73 -5.47 -6.96 -7.89
CA GLU A 73 -5.90 -6.16 -9.04
C GLU A 73 -4.85 -6.17 -10.17
N PRO A 74 -5.27 -6.35 -11.43
CA PRO A 74 -4.38 -6.20 -12.57
C PRO A 74 -4.12 -4.70 -12.86
N LEU A 75 -2.96 -4.40 -13.46
CA LEU A 75 -2.60 -3.03 -13.87
C LEU A 75 -3.68 -2.34 -14.73
N SER A 76 -4.38 -3.10 -15.59
CA SER A 76 -5.47 -2.58 -16.42
C SER A 76 -6.63 -2.00 -15.60
N SER A 77 -6.82 -2.49 -14.38
CA SER A 77 -7.86 -2.04 -13.46
C SER A 77 -7.33 -1.10 -12.39
N LEU A 78 -6.08 -1.23 -11.97
CA LEU A 78 -5.47 -0.46 -10.89
C LEU A 78 -4.11 0.14 -11.31
N ASN A 79 -4.14 1.31 -11.94
CA ASN A 79 -2.94 2.13 -12.17
C ASN A 79 -2.69 3.10 -10.99
N ALA A 80 -1.62 3.90 -11.04
CA ALA A 80 -1.21 4.76 -9.92
C ALA A 80 -2.28 5.82 -9.54
N VAL A 81 -3.07 6.29 -10.53
CA VAL A 81 -4.16 7.23 -10.30
C VAL A 81 -5.32 6.56 -9.56
N LYS A 82 -5.79 5.42 -10.09
CA LYS A 82 -6.88 4.66 -9.47
C LYS A 82 -6.49 4.13 -8.10
N PHE A 83 -5.25 3.70 -7.91
CA PHE A 83 -4.77 3.29 -6.59
C PHE A 83 -4.86 4.43 -5.56
N ALA A 84 -4.47 5.65 -5.95
CA ALA A 84 -4.64 6.82 -5.09
C ALA A 84 -6.13 7.17 -4.82
N GLU A 85 -7.03 6.93 -5.78
CA GLU A 85 -8.47 7.09 -5.59
C GLU A 85 -9.06 6.05 -4.63
N GLU A 86 -8.66 4.78 -4.74
CA GLU A 86 -9.08 3.74 -3.79
C GLU A 86 -8.55 4.01 -2.38
N ILE A 87 -7.30 4.48 -2.24
CA ILE A 87 -6.77 4.91 -0.94
C ILE A 87 -7.58 6.07 -0.35
N LYS A 88 -8.06 7.02 -1.16
CA LYS A 88 -8.95 8.08 -0.68
C LYS A 88 -10.27 7.53 -0.13
N LYS A 89 -10.87 6.54 -0.81
CA LYS A 89 -12.09 5.88 -0.32
C LYS A 89 -11.84 5.16 1.00
N LEU A 90 -10.72 4.44 1.09
CA LEU A 90 -10.30 3.74 2.31
C LEU A 90 -10.11 4.73 3.48
N GLY A 91 -9.43 5.85 3.24
CA GLY A 91 -9.25 6.90 4.24
C GLY A 91 -10.57 7.54 4.68
N ALA A 92 -11.51 7.76 3.76
CA ALA A 92 -12.84 8.26 4.12
C ALA A 92 -13.61 7.29 5.02
N ALA A 93 -13.49 5.97 4.78
CA ALA A 93 -14.16 4.92 5.56
C ALA A 93 -13.64 4.78 7.01
N CYS A 94 -12.42 5.24 7.29
CA CYS A 94 -11.83 5.26 8.64
C CYS A 94 -11.57 6.68 9.18
N HIS A 95 -12.05 7.72 8.50
CA HIS A 95 -11.85 9.14 8.86
C HIS A 95 -10.37 9.58 8.91
N ALA A 96 -9.47 8.90 8.19
CA ALA A 96 -8.11 9.37 7.97
C ALA A 96 -8.09 10.45 6.87
N LYS A 97 -7.21 11.44 7.01
CA LYS A 97 -7.02 12.48 5.99
C LYS A 97 -6.15 11.91 4.87
N VAL A 98 -6.61 12.02 3.62
CA VAL A 98 -5.82 11.59 2.45
C VAL A 98 -5.58 12.77 1.52
N GLU A 99 -4.31 13.04 1.23
CA GLU A 99 -3.86 14.01 0.24
C GLU A 99 -3.14 13.28 -0.91
N VAL A 100 -3.43 13.67 -2.15
CA VAL A 100 -2.80 13.07 -3.33
C VAL A 100 -2.18 14.15 -4.18
N PHE A 101 -0.86 14.07 -4.36
CA PHE A 101 -0.15 14.89 -5.31
C PHE A 101 -0.28 14.27 -6.71
N ASN A 102 -0.72 15.09 -7.64
CA ASN A 102 -0.68 14.77 -9.07
C ASN A 102 0.70 15.11 -9.66
N LYS A 103 0.92 14.71 -10.92
CA LYS A 103 2.16 14.97 -11.66
C LYS A 103 2.65 16.41 -11.56
N LYS A 104 1.78 17.41 -11.73
CA LYS A 104 2.15 18.84 -11.64
C LYS A 104 2.74 19.20 -10.27
N LYS A 105 2.14 18.69 -9.19
CA LYS A 105 2.65 18.93 -7.83
C LYS A 105 3.97 18.20 -7.62
N ILE A 106 4.10 16.96 -8.08
CA ILE A 106 5.34 16.16 -8.03
C ILE A 106 6.49 16.87 -8.77
N GLU A 107 6.22 17.40 -9.96
CA GLU A 107 7.16 18.22 -10.75
C GLU A 107 7.58 19.49 -9.99
N SER A 108 6.63 20.19 -9.37
CA SER A 108 6.93 21.41 -8.60
C SER A 108 7.81 21.14 -7.37
N LEU A 109 7.71 19.94 -6.80
CA LEU A 109 8.52 19.46 -5.68
C LEU A 109 9.86 18.88 -6.13
N ARG A 110 10.10 18.75 -7.44
CA ARG A 110 11.32 18.19 -8.03
C ARG A 110 11.64 16.79 -7.49
N MET A 111 10.62 15.94 -7.37
CA MET A 111 10.77 14.52 -7.03
C MET A 111 11.37 13.75 -8.22
N GLY A 112 12.66 13.96 -8.48
CA GLY A 112 13.30 13.49 -9.70
C GLY A 112 13.41 11.97 -9.80
N GLY A 113 13.49 11.25 -8.69
CA GLY A 113 13.45 9.79 -8.67
C GLY A 113 12.11 9.25 -9.15
N LEU A 114 11.01 9.72 -8.54
CA LEU A 114 9.65 9.34 -8.95
C LEU A 114 9.36 9.73 -10.41
N LEU A 115 9.76 10.92 -10.81
CA LEU A 115 9.56 11.41 -12.19
C LEU A 115 10.40 10.63 -13.20
N ALA A 116 11.64 10.26 -12.87
CA ALA A 116 12.51 9.48 -13.75
C ALA A 116 11.94 8.10 -14.05
N VAL A 117 11.51 7.38 -13.01
CA VAL A 117 10.87 6.06 -13.16
C VAL A 117 9.59 6.16 -13.99
N ASN A 118 8.79 7.20 -13.78
CA ASN A 118 7.55 7.41 -14.52
C ASN A 118 7.76 7.77 -16.00
N LYS A 119 8.94 8.22 -16.44
CA LYS A 119 9.13 8.81 -17.78
C LYS A 119 8.66 7.90 -18.93
N GLY A 120 8.78 6.59 -18.77
CA GLY A 120 8.35 5.61 -19.77
C GLY A 120 6.88 5.22 -19.70
N SER A 121 6.12 5.76 -18.75
CA SER A 121 4.72 5.44 -18.57
C SER A 121 3.78 6.44 -19.26
N ILE A 122 2.68 5.91 -19.79
CA ILE A 122 1.52 6.68 -20.24
C ILE A 122 0.65 7.15 -19.07
N ASP A 123 0.70 6.43 -17.95
CA ASP A 123 -0.07 6.72 -16.75
C ASP A 123 0.72 7.72 -15.89
N PRO A 124 0.11 8.83 -15.42
CA PRO A 124 0.83 9.80 -14.59
C PRO A 124 1.15 9.22 -13.21
N PRO A 125 2.25 9.66 -12.56
CA PRO A 125 2.59 9.22 -11.22
C PRO A 125 1.71 9.95 -10.20
N THR A 126 1.58 9.34 -9.03
CA THR A 126 0.93 9.93 -7.86
C THR A 126 1.84 9.84 -6.64
N PHE A 127 1.63 10.73 -5.68
CA PHE A 127 2.22 10.62 -4.36
C PHE A 127 1.12 10.81 -3.34
N THR A 128 0.81 9.75 -2.60
CA THR A 128 -0.32 9.73 -1.66
C THR A 128 0.19 9.85 -0.23
N ILE A 129 -0.41 10.75 0.54
CA ILE A 129 -0.17 10.93 1.97
C ILE A 129 -1.46 10.60 2.70
N ILE A 130 -1.38 9.66 3.64
CA ILE A 130 -2.47 9.26 4.54
C ILE A 130 -2.07 9.70 5.95
N GLU A 131 -2.89 10.51 6.61
CA GLU A 131 -2.61 11.01 7.95
C GLU A 131 -3.74 10.64 8.92
N TRP A 132 -3.38 9.90 9.96
CA TRP A 132 -4.19 9.71 11.16
C TRP A 132 -3.62 10.53 12.30
N LYS A 133 -4.37 11.52 12.79
CA LYS A 133 -3.97 12.37 13.91
C LYS A 133 -5.13 12.56 14.88
N PRO A 134 -5.18 11.80 15.99
CA PRO A 134 -6.22 11.97 17.00
C PRO A 134 -6.01 13.31 17.74
N LYS A 135 -7.03 13.77 18.48
CA LYS A 135 -6.97 15.04 19.23
C LYS A 135 -5.87 15.08 20.29
N LYS A 136 -5.55 13.92 20.88
CA LYS A 136 -4.55 13.75 21.95
C LYS A 136 -3.65 12.56 21.64
N PRO A 137 -2.72 12.69 20.68
CA PRO A 137 -1.78 11.62 20.37
C PRO A 137 -0.80 11.44 21.54
N VAL A 138 -0.41 10.19 21.82
CA VAL A 138 0.57 9.87 22.87
C VAL A 138 2.01 10.20 22.45
N ASN A 139 2.27 10.20 21.14
CA ASN A 139 3.56 10.56 20.55
C ASN A 139 3.62 12.05 20.18
N LYS A 140 4.78 12.67 20.41
CA LYS A 140 5.02 14.09 20.07
C LYS A 140 5.26 14.33 18.57
N LYS A 141 5.88 13.35 17.91
CA LYS A 141 6.26 13.35 16.49
C LYS A 141 5.61 12.16 15.79
N PRO A 142 5.21 12.28 14.51
CA PRO A 142 4.50 11.21 13.82
C PRO A 142 5.39 10.00 13.57
N TYR A 143 4.84 8.79 13.70
CA TYR A 143 5.44 7.62 13.06
C TYR A 143 5.17 7.69 11.55
N ILE A 144 6.21 7.46 10.74
CA ILE A 144 6.09 7.50 9.29
C ILE A 144 6.30 6.10 8.69
N PHE A 145 5.33 5.67 7.89
CA PHE A 145 5.42 4.49 7.05
C PHE A 145 5.57 4.92 5.59
N VAL A 146 6.53 4.32 4.88
CA VAL A 146 6.73 4.56 3.45
C VAL A 146 6.60 3.26 2.69
N GLY A 147 5.69 3.21 1.71
CA GLY A 147 5.37 2.01 0.95
C GLY A 147 5.67 2.18 -0.53
N LYS A 148 6.43 1.24 -1.13
CA LYS A 148 6.69 1.20 -2.58
C LYS A 148 5.37 1.00 -3.34
N GLY A 149 5.04 1.90 -4.26
CA GLY A 149 3.83 1.85 -5.09
C GLY A 149 4.11 1.61 -6.57
N VAL A 150 4.97 0.64 -6.93
CA VAL A 150 5.20 0.33 -8.34
C VAL A 150 4.09 -0.59 -8.85
N MET A 151 3.15 -0.03 -9.61
CA MET A 151 1.91 -0.72 -10.01
C MET A 151 2.16 -1.87 -11.00
N TYR A 152 3.23 -1.75 -11.78
CA TYR A 152 3.75 -2.83 -12.60
C TYR A 152 5.20 -2.54 -12.94
N ASP A 153 6.04 -3.56 -12.80
CA ASP A 153 7.47 -3.43 -13.04
C ASP A 153 7.93 -4.36 -14.17
N THR A 154 8.24 -3.76 -15.32
CA THR A 154 8.85 -4.47 -16.44
C THR A 154 10.38 -4.50 -16.34
N GLY A 155 10.96 -3.72 -15.42
CA GLY A 155 12.37 -3.36 -15.37
C GLY A 155 12.77 -2.19 -16.27
N GLY A 156 11.82 -1.58 -16.98
CA GLY A 156 12.09 -0.46 -17.88
C GLY A 156 12.95 -0.90 -19.07
N LEU A 157 14.02 -0.16 -19.37
CA LEU A 157 14.98 -0.56 -20.40
C LEU A 157 15.92 -1.69 -19.96
N SER A 158 16.06 -1.90 -18.66
CA SER A 158 16.70 -3.09 -18.08
C SER A 158 15.67 -4.22 -17.96
N LEU A 159 15.03 -4.55 -19.09
CA LEU A 159 13.84 -5.39 -19.16
C LEU A 159 14.03 -6.75 -18.48
N LYS A 160 13.08 -7.12 -17.62
CA LYS A 160 13.04 -8.42 -16.96
C LYS A 160 12.83 -9.55 -17.98
N PRO A 161 13.38 -10.76 -17.72
CA PRO A 161 13.00 -11.93 -18.49
C PRO A 161 11.51 -12.27 -18.30
N SER A 162 10.85 -12.79 -19.34
CA SER A 162 9.38 -12.90 -19.38
C SER A 162 8.75 -13.65 -18.20
N ASN A 163 9.39 -14.72 -17.74
CA ASN A 163 8.89 -15.54 -16.63
C ASN A 163 8.95 -14.84 -15.26
N PHE A 164 9.57 -13.67 -15.15
CA PHE A 164 9.62 -12.86 -13.94
C PHE A 164 8.62 -11.71 -13.95
N MET A 165 7.85 -11.51 -15.03
CA MET A 165 6.91 -10.39 -15.16
C MET A 165 5.49 -10.70 -14.65
N ASP A 166 5.07 -11.97 -14.64
CA ASP A 166 3.67 -12.36 -14.35
C ASP A 166 3.16 -11.89 -12.98
N THR A 167 4.07 -11.75 -12.00
CA THR A 167 3.75 -11.34 -10.63
C THR A 167 4.06 -9.88 -10.34
N MET A 168 4.51 -9.09 -11.33
CA MET A 168 4.98 -7.72 -11.10
C MET A 168 3.88 -6.71 -10.82
N LYS A 169 2.60 -7.10 -10.97
CA LYS A 169 1.49 -6.35 -10.36
C LYS A 169 1.61 -6.25 -8.83
N CYS A 170 2.30 -7.20 -8.20
CA CYS A 170 2.50 -7.24 -6.75
C CYS A 170 3.61 -6.28 -6.27
N ASP A 171 4.29 -5.56 -7.16
CA ASP A 171 5.42 -4.69 -6.81
C ASP A 171 5.00 -3.39 -6.08
N MET A 172 3.69 -3.20 -5.93
CA MET A 172 3.04 -2.19 -5.10
C MET A 172 2.63 -2.70 -3.71
N SER A 173 2.93 -3.96 -3.36
CA SER A 173 2.54 -4.59 -2.08
C SER A 173 2.97 -3.78 -0.86
N GLY A 174 4.11 -3.07 -0.93
CA GLY A 174 4.54 -2.17 0.15
C GLY A 174 3.60 -0.99 0.35
N GLY A 175 3.15 -0.37 -0.74
CA GLY A 175 2.11 0.67 -0.71
C GLY A 175 0.77 0.14 -0.21
N ALA A 176 0.37 -1.05 -0.66
CA ALA A 176 -0.85 -1.71 -0.19
C ALA A 176 -0.82 -1.96 1.33
N ALA A 177 0.30 -2.47 1.84
CA ALA A 177 0.50 -2.73 3.26
C ALA A 177 0.46 -1.44 4.09
N VAL A 178 1.06 -0.35 3.61
CA VAL A 178 0.98 0.96 4.27
C VAL A 178 -0.46 1.49 4.29
N ALA A 179 -1.20 1.39 3.19
CA ALA A 179 -2.61 1.80 3.14
C ALA A 179 -3.47 1.00 4.13
N GLY A 180 -3.31 -0.33 4.16
CA GLY A 180 -4.00 -1.21 5.11
C GLY A 180 -3.63 -0.92 6.57
N ALA A 181 -2.34 -0.75 6.88
CA ALA A 181 -1.91 -0.42 8.23
C ALA A 181 -2.51 0.91 8.73
N LEU A 182 -2.49 1.95 7.89
CA LEU A 182 -3.11 3.25 8.23
C LEU A 182 -4.63 3.13 8.39
N TYR A 183 -5.28 2.31 7.56
CA TYR A 183 -6.70 1.99 7.72
C TYR A 183 -6.97 1.36 9.09
N ALA A 184 -6.25 0.30 9.47
CA ALA A 184 -6.42 -0.38 10.74
C ALA A 184 -6.19 0.56 11.94
N ILE A 185 -5.08 1.32 11.91
CA ILE A 185 -4.72 2.28 12.97
C ILE A 185 -5.82 3.33 13.17
N ALA A 186 -6.33 3.90 12.08
CA ALA A 186 -7.37 4.93 12.12
C ALA A 186 -8.73 4.35 12.53
N LYS A 187 -9.10 3.19 11.98
CA LYS A 187 -10.37 2.51 12.25
C LYS A 187 -10.47 2.04 13.69
N ALA A 188 -9.37 1.53 14.27
CA ALA A 188 -9.27 1.18 15.68
C ALA A 188 -9.15 2.41 16.61
N GLY A 189 -9.10 3.63 16.07
CA GLY A 189 -9.04 4.85 16.87
C GLY A 189 -7.78 4.97 17.74
N LEU A 190 -6.66 4.34 17.33
CA LEU A 190 -5.46 4.29 18.16
C LEU A 190 -4.96 5.69 18.51
N PRO A 191 -4.49 5.94 19.74
CA PRO A 191 -4.14 7.27 20.21
C PRO A 191 -2.74 7.71 19.73
N VAL A 192 -2.38 7.44 18.47
CA VAL A 192 -1.07 7.76 17.87
C VAL A 192 -1.20 8.66 16.64
N HIS A 193 -0.27 9.59 16.45
CA HIS A 193 -0.12 10.34 15.19
C HIS A 193 0.74 9.52 14.22
N VAL A 194 0.18 9.13 13.08
CA VAL A 194 0.83 8.28 12.09
C VAL A 194 0.59 8.82 10.69
N ILE A 195 1.61 8.76 9.84
CA ILE A 195 1.56 9.19 8.44
C ILE A 195 2.06 8.07 7.54
N GLY A 196 1.26 7.69 6.54
CA GLY A 196 1.64 6.82 5.44
C GLY A 196 2.00 7.64 4.20
N MET A 197 3.10 7.32 3.53
CA MET A 197 3.51 7.93 2.26
C MET A 197 3.71 6.86 1.20
N ILE A 198 3.05 7.03 0.06
CA ILE A 198 3.06 6.06 -1.03
C ILE A 198 3.36 6.80 -2.34
N PRO A 199 4.64 6.86 -2.77
CA PRO A 199 4.96 7.22 -4.14
C PRO A 199 4.52 6.09 -5.08
N ALA A 200 3.71 6.40 -6.08
CA ALA A 200 3.18 5.41 -7.01
C ALA A 200 3.38 5.79 -8.48
N THR A 201 3.81 4.80 -9.25
CA THR A 201 4.03 4.86 -10.70
C THR A 201 4.11 3.42 -11.19
N ASP A 202 4.27 3.20 -12.49
CA ASP A 202 4.75 1.97 -13.08
C ASP A 202 6.08 2.23 -13.81
N ASN A 203 6.81 1.14 -14.09
CA ASN A 203 8.11 1.15 -14.77
C ASN A 203 7.98 0.39 -16.08
N ARG A 204 7.88 1.12 -17.20
CA ARG A 204 7.69 0.57 -18.56
C ARG A 204 8.80 1.01 -19.50
N PRO A 205 9.22 0.16 -20.47
CA PRO A 205 10.01 0.62 -21.59
C PRO A 205 9.16 1.51 -22.50
N ASP A 206 9.73 2.62 -22.93
CA ASP A 206 9.19 3.53 -23.94
C ASP A 206 10.33 4.35 -24.53
N GLY A 207 10.10 5.05 -25.66
CA GLY A 207 11.06 5.96 -26.25
C GLY A 207 11.50 7.10 -25.32
N ASN A 208 10.70 7.46 -24.31
CA ASN A 208 11.03 8.49 -23.31
C ASN A 208 11.57 7.93 -22.00
N ALA A 209 11.63 6.61 -21.82
CA ALA A 209 12.07 6.00 -20.57
C ALA A 209 13.49 6.45 -20.20
N TYR A 210 13.73 6.64 -18.90
CA TYR A 210 15.09 6.84 -18.40
C TYR A 210 15.96 5.60 -18.68
N VAL A 211 17.27 5.81 -18.85
CA VAL A 211 18.18 4.78 -19.36
C VAL A 211 19.34 4.52 -18.39
N PRO A 212 19.97 3.33 -18.43
CA PRO A 212 21.23 3.12 -17.72
C PRO A 212 22.29 4.15 -18.14
N GLY A 213 22.92 4.79 -17.16
CA GLY A 213 23.86 5.91 -17.32
C GLY A 213 23.24 7.29 -17.09
N ASP A 214 21.91 7.41 -17.00
CA ASP A 214 21.28 8.67 -16.64
C ASP A 214 21.67 9.11 -15.23
N ILE A 215 21.91 10.40 -15.05
CA ILE A 215 22.13 11.02 -13.74
C ILE A 215 20.88 11.80 -13.35
N ILE A 216 20.21 11.36 -12.29
CA ILE A 216 18.95 11.92 -11.81
C ILE A 216 19.20 12.76 -10.56
N THR A 217 18.69 13.99 -10.53
CA THR A 217 18.68 14.82 -9.32
C THR A 217 17.44 14.48 -8.48
N MET A 218 17.64 14.06 -7.23
CA MET A 218 16.59 13.65 -6.30
C MET A 218 15.96 14.85 -5.59
N LEU A 219 14.86 14.64 -4.85
CA LEU A 219 14.17 15.70 -4.11
C LEU A 219 15.08 16.45 -3.12
N ASP A 220 16.01 15.75 -2.46
CA ASP A 220 16.93 16.35 -1.50
C ASP A 220 18.14 17.05 -2.15
N GLY A 221 18.19 17.10 -3.49
CA GLY A 221 19.25 17.72 -4.26
C GLY A 221 20.46 16.81 -4.52
N SER A 222 20.49 15.59 -3.97
CA SER A 222 21.51 14.59 -4.32
C SER A 222 21.36 14.13 -5.78
N THR A 223 22.42 13.59 -6.35
CA THR A 223 22.41 13.03 -7.71
C THR A 223 22.70 11.54 -7.69
N VAL A 224 21.95 10.77 -8.46
CA VAL A 224 22.07 9.31 -8.57
C VAL A 224 22.33 8.93 -10.02
N GLU A 225 23.44 8.22 -10.27
CA GLU A 225 23.65 7.54 -11.54
C GLU A 225 22.85 6.23 -11.56
N VAL A 226 22.01 6.07 -12.58
CA VAL A 226 21.16 4.90 -12.75
C VAL A 226 21.94 3.84 -13.52
N LEU A 227 22.44 2.82 -12.83
CA LEU A 227 23.12 1.71 -13.52
C LEU A 227 22.17 0.63 -14.03
N ASN A 228 20.96 0.57 -13.46
CA ASN A 228 19.94 -0.43 -13.80
C ASN A 228 18.55 0.16 -13.53
N THR A 229 17.67 0.14 -14.54
CA THR A 229 16.32 0.72 -14.44
C THR A 229 15.29 -0.23 -13.79
N ASP A 230 15.69 -1.47 -13.50
CA ASP A 230 15.00 -2.47 -12.66
C ASP A 230 15.29 -2.29 -11.15
N ALA A 231 16.05 -1.24 -10.82
CA ALA A 231 16.26 -0.79 -9.45
C ALA A 231 15.43 0.47 -9.15
N GLU A 232 14.24 0.57 -9.72
CA GLU A 232 13.33 1.73 -9.69
C GLU A 232 12.74 2.00 -8.30
N GLY A 233 12.42 0.95 -7.53
CA GLY A 233 11.76 1.09 -6.24
C GLY A 233 12.53 1.96 -5.26
N ARG A 234 13.86 1.88 -5.24
CA ARG A 234 14.69 2.73 -4.36
C ARG A 234 14.66 4.20 -4.78
N MET A 235 14.46 4.49 -6.07
CA MET A 235 14.40 5.87 -6.59
C MET A 235 13.15 6.57 -6.05
N ILE A 236 11.99 5.92 -6.17
CA ILE A 236 10.73 6.50 -5.71
C ILE A 236 10.66 6.59 -4.18
N LEU A 237 11.23 5.61 -3.48
CA LEU A 237 11.31 5.60 -2.02
C LEU A 237 12.26 6.66 -1.48
N ALA A 238 13.38 6.93 -2.15
CA ALA A 238 14.32 7.98 -1.74
C ALA A 238 13.65 9.36 -1.73
N ASP A 239 12.87 9.70 -2.76
CA ASP A 239 12.11 10.96 -2.78
C ASP A 239 11.05 11.02 -1.66
N ALA A 240 10.37 9.90 -1.38
CA ALA A 240 9.40 9.84 -0.28
C ALA A 240 10.06 9.99 1.09
N LEU A 241 11.19 9.33 1.33
CA LEU A 241 11.98 9.47 2.56
C LEU A 241 12.55 10.88 2.73
N ALA A 242 12.98 11.51 1.63
CA ALA A 242 13.40 12.90 1.64
C ALA A 242 12.23 13.84 1.99
N TYR A 243 11.04 13.60 1.42
CA TYR A 243 9.84 14.37 1.72
C TYR A 243 9.36 14.18 3.18
N ALA A 244 9.52 12.98 3.74
CA ALA A 244 9.17 12.64 5.11
C ALA A 244 9.89 13.53 6.15
N LYS A 245 11.08 14.05 5.85
CA LYS A 245 11.83 14.96 6.74
C LYS A 245 11.07 16.24 7.08
N ASN A 246 10.12 16.66 6.23
CA ASN A 246 9.27 17.84 6.49
C ASN A 246 8.38 17.69 7.74
N TYR A 247 8.20 16.45 8.23
CA TYR A 247 7.38 16.14 9.39
C TYR A 247 8.19 15.95 10.68
N ASP A 248 9.52 16.06 10.61
CA ASP A 248 10.43 15.84 11.73
C ASP A 248 10.09 14.56 12.55
N PRO A 249 10.01 13.39 11.88
CA PRO A 249 9.60 12.14 12.52
C PRO A 249 10.48 11.73 13.71
#